data_AF-A0A532EH51-F1
#
_entry.id   AF-A0A532EH51-F1
#
_cell.length_a   1.000
_cell.length_b   1.000
_cell.length_c   1.000
_cell.angle_alpha   90.00
_cell.angle_beta   90.00
_cell.angle_gamma   90.00
#
_symmetry.space_group_name_H-M   'P 1'
#
loop_
_entity.id
_entity.type
_entity.pdbx_description
1 polymer ?
#
loop_
_entity_poly.entity_id
_entity_poly.type
_entity_poly.pdbx_seq_one_letter_code
_entity_poly.pdbx_strand_id
1 'polypeptide(L)' 'MRSHSGVAAKMFEVLSREGVNIMMISTSEIKISCVIEEKYLELAMRTLHTAFGLDRVSAPALG' A
#
# COMPACT_ATOMS: atom_id res chain seq x y z
N MET A 1 9.15 9.96 2.10
CA MET A 1 7.95 10.52 2.77
C MET A 1 8.00 12.04 2.91
N ARG A 2 9.10 12.65 3.32
CA ARG A 2 9.21 14.12 3.50
C ARG A 2 8.86 14.97 2.26
N SER A 3 9.09 14.42 1.06
CA SER A 3 8.77 15.08 -0.22
C SER A 3 7.67 14.38 -1.02
N HIS A 4 7.03 13.35 -0.46
CA HIS A 4 6.06 12.48 -1.12
C HIS A 4 4.84 12.22 -0.21
N SER A 5 4.27 13.29 0.33
CA SER A 5 3.12 13.24 1.26
C SER A 5 1.91 12.48 0.67
N GLY A 6 1.73 12.53 -0.66
CA GLY A 6 0.66 11.83 -1.36
C GLY A 6 0.69 10.30 -1.27
N VAL A 7 1.87 9.69 -1.01
CA VAL A 7 1.98 8.22 -0.93
C VAL A 7 1.26 7.66 0.30
N ALA A 8 1.47 8.29 1.46
CA ALA A 8 0.81 7.87 2.70
C ALA A 8 -0.70 8.12 2.63
N ALA A 9 -1.10 9.30 2.16
CA ALA A 9 -2.52 9.65 1.99
C ALA A 9 -3.24 8.63 1.11
N LYS A 10 -2.66 8.27 -0.03
CA LYS A 10 -3.20 7.26 -0.94
C LYS A 10 -3.29 5.88 -0.29
N MET A 11 -2.25 5.45 0.42
CA MET A 11 -2.27 4.16 1.15
C MET A 11 -3.42 4.10 2.16
N PHE A 12 -3.60 5.15 2.98
CA PHE A 12 -4.65 5.18 4.00
C PHE A 12 -6.05 5.26 3.39
N GLU A 13 -6.23 6.06 2.33
CA GLU A 13 -7.48 6.15 1.59
C GLU A 13 -7.88 4.78 1.02
N VAL A 14 -6.94 4.08 0.40
CA VAL A 14 -7.16 2.76 -0.20
C VAL A 14 -7.58 1.74 0.86
N LEU A 15 -6.86 1.66 1.98
CA LEU A 15 -7.20 0.73 3.06
C LEU A 15 -8.54 1.07 3.71
N SER A 16 -8.86 2.37 3.86
CA SER A 16 -10.13 2.82 4.43
C SER A 16 -11.32 2.49 3.53
N ARG A 17 -11.18 2.57 2.19
CA ARG A 17 -12.25 2.20 1.24
C ARG A 17 -12.61 0.72 1.31
N GLU A 18 -11.64 -0.13 1.60
CA GLU A 18 -11.82 -1.57 1.79
C GLU A 18 -12.25 -1.95 3.23
N GLY A 19 -12.45 -0.96 4.11
CA GLY A 19 -12.83 -1.21 5.51
C GLY A 19 -11.72 -1.84 6.35
N VAL A 20 -10.45 -1.72 5.93
CA VAL A 20 -9.31 -2.29 6.66
C VAL A 20 -8.87 -1.33 7.76
N ASN A 21 -9.08 -1.73 9.02
CA ASN A 21 -8.65 -0.96 10.18
C ASN A 21 -7.12 -1.05 10.39
N ILE A 22 -6.46 0.09 10.57
CA ILE A 22 -5.03 0.17 10.85
C ILE A 22 -4.82 0.31 12.36
N MET A 23 -4.15 -0.67 12.97
CA MET A 23 -3.91 -0.74 14.42
C MET A 23 -2.67 0.03 14.86
N MET A 24 -1.66 0.09 14.00
CA MET A 24 -0.39 0.76 14.27
C MET A 24 0.26 1.20 12.96
N ILE A 25 0.98 2.32 12.99
CA ILE A 25 1.75 2.84 11.87
C ILE A 25 3.18 3.10 12.34
N SER A 26 4.16 2.68 11.54
CA SER A 26 5.56 3.05 11.70
C SER A 26 6.13 3.50 10.36
N THR A 27 6.91 4.59 10.37
CA THR A 27 7.39 5.23 9.14
C THR A 27 8.88 5.54 9.21
N SER A 28 9.55 5.45 8.05
CA SER A 28 10.88 6.01 7.83
C SER A 28 10.85 6.97 6.65
N GLU A 29 12.01 7.49 6.24
CA GLU A 29 12.09 8.38 5.08
C GLU A 29 11.60 7.72 3.77
N ILE A 30 11.67 6.39 3.67
CA ILE A 30 11.38 5.64 2.44
C ILE A 30 10.33 4.53 2.60
N LYS A 31 9.81 4.29 3.82
CA LYS A 31 8.94 3.15 4.10
C LYS A 31 7.77 3.56 5.01
N ILE A 32 6.61 2.98 4.74
CA ILE A 32 5.45 2.96 5.64
C ILE A 32 5.18 1.49 5.95
N SER A 33 5.07 1.17 7.23
CA SER A 33 4.61 -0.12 7.72
C SER A 33 3.38 0.09 8.58
N CYS A 34 2.39 -0.79 8.45
CA CYS A 34 1.20 -0.76 9.28
C CYS A 34 0.85 -2.16 9.80
N VAL A 35 0.21 -2.21 10.95
CA VAL A 35 -0.37 -3.44 11.53
C VAL A 35 -1.87 -3.43 11.27
N ILE A 36 -2.39 -4.56 10.76
CA ILE A 36 -3.81 -4.80 10.47
C ILE A 36 -4.18 -6.19 10.99
N GLU A 37 -5.48 -6.47 11.10
CA GLU A 37 -5.92 -7.85 11.39
C GLU A 37 -5.55 -8.79 10.23
N GLU A 38 -5.01 -9.97 10.56
CA GLU A 38 -4.51 -10.95 9.60
C GLU A 38 -5.54 -11.38 8.56
N LYS A 39 -6.83 -11.44 8.93
CA LYS A 39 -7.93 -11.77 8.01
C LYS A 39 -8.04 -10.84 6.80
N TYR A 40 -7.50 -9.63 6.89
CA TYR A 40 -7.49 -8.63 5.81
C TYR A 40 -6.19 -8.62 5.00
N LEU A 41 -5.20 -9.47 5.33
CA LEU A 41 -3.86 -9.39 4.75
C LEU A 41 -3.87 -9.45 3.22
N GLU A 42 -4.55 -10.46 2.65
CA GLU A 42 -4.61 -10.66 1.19
C GLU A 42 -5.33 -9.51 0.49
N LEU A 43 -6.45 -9.04 1.06
CA LEU A 43 -7.21 -7.90 0.55
C LEU A 43 -6.34 -6.63 0.54
N ALA A 44 -5.76 -6.29 1.69
CA ALA A 44 -4.91 -5.12 1.84
C ALA A 44 -3.71 -5.16 0.89
N MET A 45 -3.03 -6.30 0.77
CA MET A 45 -1.88 -6.47 -0.13
C MET A 45 -2.29 -6.24 -1.59
N ARG A 46 -3.34 -6.91 -2.07
CA ARG A 46 -3.80 -6.78 -3.46
C ARG A 46 -4.24 -5.37 -3.78
N THR A 47 -5.08 -4.78 -2.92
CA THR A 47 -5.61 -3.43 -3.15
C THR A 47 -4.48 -2.41 -3.16
N LEU A 48 -3.47 -2.54 -2.30
CA LEU A 48 -2.29 -1.69 -2.36
C LEU A 48 -1.46 -1.92 -3.63
N HIS A 49 -1.20 -3.17 -4.02
CA HIS A 49 -0.47 -3.47 -5.26
C HIS A 49 -1.16 -2.85 -6.48
N THR A 50 -2.47 -3.01 -6.62
CA THR A 50 -3.25 -2.41 -7.71
C THR A 50 -3.26 -0.89 -7.62
N ALA A 51 -3.47 -0.30 -6.44
CA ALA A 51 -3.49 1.15 -6.28
C ALA A 51 -2.15 1.80 -6.68
N PHE A 52 -1.03 1.11 -6.46
CA PHE A 52 0.31 1.56 -6.86
C PHE A 52 0.78 1.00 -8.21
N GLY A 53 -0.05 0.22 -8.91
CA GLY A 53 0.26 -0.34 -10.23
C GLY A 53 1.40 -1.37 -10.24
N LEU A 54 1.66 -2.02 -9.10
CA LEU A 54 2.74 -2.99 -8.89
C LEU A 54 2.34 -4.42 -9.33
N ASP A 55 1.08 -4.64 -9.63
CA ASP A 55 0.51 -5.87 -10.18
C ASP A 55 0.63 -5.95 -11.72
N ARG A 56 1.10 -4.88 -12.37
CA ARG A 56 1.41 -4.90 -13.80
C ARG A 56 2.71 -5.65 -14.02
N VAL A 57 2.61 -6.84 -14.61
CA VAL A 57 3.77 -7.56 -15.15
C VAL A 57 4.46 -6.63 -16.15
N SER A 58 5.68 -6.19 -15.81
CA SER A 58 6.58 -5.64 -16.81
C SER A 58 6.71 -6.69 -17.89
N ALA A 59 6.21 -6.44 -19.09
CA ALA A 59 6.60 -7.25 -20.24
C ALA A 59 8.14 -7.30 -20.25
N PRO A 60 8.76 -8.47 -20.44
CA PRO A 60 10.20 -8.50 -20.62
C PRO A 60 10.52 -7.57 -21.78
N ALA A 61 11.45 -6.64 -21.56
CA ALA A 61 11.97 -5.81 -22.63
C ALA A 61 12.60 -6.78 -23.65
N LEU A 62 11.85 -7.12 -24.69
CA LEU A 62 12.37 -7.77 -25.89
C LEU A 62 13.27 -6.75 -26.57
N GLY A 63 14.55 -6.79 -26.23
CA GLY A 63 15.65 -6.12 -26.89
C GLY A 63 16.68 -7.15 -27.33
#